data_AF-A0A9D8KQG7-F1
#
_entry.id   AF-A0A9D8KQG7-F1
#
_cell.length_a   1.000
_cell.length_b   1.000
_cell.length_c   1.000
_cell.angle_alpha   90.00
_cell.angle_beta   90.00
_cell.angle_gamma   90.00
#
_symmetry.space_group_name_H-M   'P 1'
#
loop_
_entity.id
_entity.type
_entity.pdbx_description
1 polymer ?
#
loop_
_entity_poly.entity_id
_entity_poly.type
_entity_poly.pdbx_seq_one_letter_code
_entity_poly.pdbx_strand_id
1 'polypeptide(L)'
;MDERKPASFFLPVLLLALAAVVWSGFQASQLYQERASLANLRSNQETTLKNAEKMRSQLDALAAGTQKLASAGNKNAQVVVTALQQRGITINPDAKKPQ
;
A
#
# COMPACT_ATOMS: atom_id res chain seq x y z
N MET A 1 15.70 -67.68 -20.65
CA MET A 1 16.06 -67.67 -19.21
C MET A 1 16.12 -66.21 -18.82
N ASP A 2 15.00 -65.66 -18.38
CA ASP A 2 14.91 -64.25 -17.97
C ASP A 2 15.40 -64.11 -16.54
N GLU A 3 16.63 -63.64 -16.37
CA GLU A 3 17.15 -63.20 -15.09
C GLU A 3 16.32 -62.00 -14.60
N ARG A 4 15.32 -62.27 -13.74
CA ARG A 4 14.69 -61.21 -12.94
C ARG A 4 15.73 -60.69 -11.95
N LYS A 5 16.48 -59.65 -12.37
CA LYS A 5 17.28 -58.83 -11.47
C LYS A 5 16.38 -58.42 -10.29
N PRO A 6 16.78 -58.65 -9.03
CA PRO A 6 16.01 -58.18 -7.89
C PRO A 6 15.89 -56.66 -8.02
N ALA A 7 14.66 -56.17 -8.17
CA ALA A 7 14.40 -54.74 -8.26
C ALA A 7 14.91 -54.09 -6.98
N SER A 8 15.98 -53.29 -7.09
CA SER A 8 16.57 -52.64 -5.93
C SER A 8 15.59 -51.58 -5.41
N PHE A 9 15.07 -51.81 -4.20
CA PHE A 9 14.15 -50.89 -3.53
C PHE A 9 14.77 -49.50 -3.27
N PHE A 10 16.09 -49.40 -3.39
CA PHE A 10 16.87 -48.17 -3.25
C PHE A 10 16.59 -47.14 -4.36
N LEU A 11 16.45 -47.58 -5.61
CA LEU A 11 16.22 -46.68 -6.74
C LEU A 11 14.89 -45.88 -6.63
N PRO A 12 13.73 -46.51 -6.35
CA PRO A 12 12.48 -45.76 -6.19
C PRO A 12 12.50 -44.86 -4.95
N VAL A 13 13.15 -45.28 -3.85
CA VAL A 13 13.27 -44.46 -2.63
C VAL A 13 14.15 -43.22 -2.88
N LEU A 14 15.26 -43.37 -3.61
CA LEU A 14 16.13 -42.25 -3.97
C LEU A 14 15.40 -41.25 -4.89
N LEU A 15 14.61 -41.74 -5.84
CA LEU A 15 13.80 -40.88 -6.71
C LEU A 15 12.71 -40.13 -5.91
N LEU A 16 12.05 -40.79 -4.95
CA LEU A 16 11.09 -40.13 -4.06
C LEU A 16 11.75 -39.06 -3.19
N ALA A 17 12.94 -39.34 -2.65
CA ALA A 17 13.69 -38.36 -1.86
C ALA A 17 14.06 -37.13 -2.71
N LEU A 18 14.55 -37.34 -3.94
CA LEU A 18 14.84 -36.26 -4.88
C LEU A 18 13.58 -35.45 -5.22
N ALA A 19 12.46 -36.12 -5.50
CA ALA A 19 11.19 -35.47 -5.76
C ALA A 19 10.73 -34.60 -4.58
N ALA A 20 10.87 -35.09 -3.34
CA ALA A 20 10.52 -34.35 -2.13
C ALA A 20 11.39 -33.10 -1.93
N VAL A 21 12.68 -33.17 -2.26
CA VAL A 21 13.60 -32.01 -2.21
C VAL A 21 13.22 -30.97 -3.25
N VAL A 22 12.97 -31.38 -4.50
CA VAL A 22 12.55 -30.48 -5.57
C VAL A 22 11.21 -29.81 -5.22
N TRP A 23 10.26 -30.59 -4.71
CA TRP A 23 8.97 -30.10 -4.27
C TRP A 23 9.09 -29.06 -3.15
N SER A 24 9.94 -29.33 -2.15
CA SER A 24 10.19 -28.41 -1.04
C SER A 24 10.87 -27.13 -1.51
N GLY A 25 11.85 -27.21 -2.41
CA GLY A 25 12.50 -26.05 -3.01
C GLY A 25 11.52 -25.20 -3.82
N PHE A 26 10.62 -25.85 -4.56
CA PHE A 26 9.57 -25.16 -5.30
C PHE A 26 8.57 -24.45 -4.37
N GLN A 27 8.12 -25.09 -3.29
CA GLN A 27 7.25 -24.46 -2.30
C GLN A 27 7.94 -23.29 -1.58
N ALA A 28 9.23 -23.41 -1.26
CA ALA A 28 9.99 -22.33 -0.63
C ALA A 28 10.10 -21.09 -1.55
N SER A 29 10.29 -21.31 -2.86
CA SER A 29 10.31 -20.22 -3.85
C SER A 29 8.96 -19.53 -3.96
N GLN A 30 7.85 -20.28 -3.98
CA GLN A 30 6.50 -19.70 -3.98
C GLN A 30 6.25 -18.82 -2.74
N LEU A 31 6.63 -19.31 -1.56
CA LEU A 31 6.47 -18.56 -0.31
C LEU A 31 7.26 -17.24 -0.30
N TYR A 32 8.45 -17.23 -0.92
CA TYR A 32 9.26 -16.02 -1.05
C TYR A 32 8.61 -15.00 -1.99
N GLN A 33 7.98 -15.45 -3.07
CA GLN A 33 7.24 -14.58 -3.98
C GLN A 33 5.98 -14.00 -3.33
N GLU A 34 5.24 -14.79 -2.55
CA GLU A 34 4.07 -14.31 -1.81
C GLU A 34 4.44 -13.21 -0.80
N ARG A 35 5.56 -13.39 -0.08
CA ARG A 35 6.08 -12.35 0.82
C ARG A 35 6.47 -11.08 0.08
N ALA A 36 7.10 -11.19 -1.09
CA ALA A 36 7.44 -10.03 -1.92
C ALA A 36 6.18 -9.30 -2.42
N SER A 37 5.14 -10.04 -2.80
CA SER A 37 3.85 -9.47 -3.21
C SER A 37 3.18 -8.68 -2.09
N LEU A 38 3.12 -9.25 -0.88
CA LEU A 38 2.55 -8.59 0.31
C LEU A 38 3.35 -7.35 0.73
N ALA A 39 4.68 -7.41 0.65
CA ALA A 39 5.55 -6.26 0.92
C ALA A 39 5.32 -5.13 -0.09
N ASN A 40 5.19 -5.46 -1.38
CA ASN A 40 4.86 -4.49 -2.43
C ASN A 40 3.48 -3.85 -2.23
N LEU A 41 2.47 -4.64 -1.85
CA LEU A 41 1.13 -4.13 -1.53
C LEU A 41 1.15 -3.18 -0.33
N ARG A 42 1.97 -3.45 0.69
CA ARG A 42 2.18 -2.52 1.82
C ARG A 42 2.87 -1.22 1.38
N SER A 43 3.96 -1.33 0.62
CA SER A 43 4.68 -0.17 0.10
C SER A 43 3.81 0.75 -0.78
N ASN A 44 2.93 0.14 -1.59
CA ASN A 44 1.97 0.88 -2.41
C ASN A 44 0.89 1.59 -1.58
N GLN A 45 0.47 1.00 -0.45
CA GLN A 45 -0.46 1.64 0.49
C GLN A 45 0.20 2.82 1.21
N GLU A 46 1.45 2.66 1.64
CA GLU A 46 2.21 3.73 2.30
C GLU A 46 2.44 4.92 1.36
N THR A 47 2.77 4.65 0.10
CA THR A 47 2.92 5.68 -0.93
C THR A 47 1.60 6.41 -1.20
N THR A 48 0.50 5.67 -1.31
CA THR A 48 -0.84 6.25 -1.50
C THR A 48 -1.25 7.14 -0.31
N LEU A 49 -1.04 6.67 0.92
CA LEU A 49 -1.34 7.44 2.13
C LEU A 49 -0.51 8.71 2.21
N LYS A 50 0.81 8.62 1.98
CA LYS A 50 1.71 9.78 1.98
C LYS A 50 1.31 10.83 0.93
N ASN A 51 0.88 10.38 -0.25
CA ASN A 51 0.38 11.28 -1.30
C ASN A 51 -0.94 11.93 -0.90
N ALA A 52 -1.86 11.19 -0.26
CA ALA A 52 -3.12 11.72 0.25
C ALA A 52 -2.88 12.75 1.37
N GLU A 53 -1.97 12.48 2.31
CA GLU A 53 -1.57 13.42 3.36
C GLU A 53 -0.97 14.70 2.78
N LYS A 54 -0.08 14.57 1.79
CA LYS A 54 0.48 15.72 1.09
C LYS A 54 -0.60 16.55 0.42
N MET A 55 -1.52 15.91 -0.32
CA MET A 55 -2.63 16.58 -0.99
C MET A 55 -3.54 17.29 0.03
N ARG A 56 -3.85 16.63 1.15
CA ARG A 56 -4.60 17.24 2.25
C ARG A 56 -3.90 18.47 2.81
N SER A 57 -2.59 18.39 3.06
CA SER A 57 -1.81 19.54 3.56
C SER A 57 -1.84 20.74 2.60
N GLN A 58 -1.84 20.48 1.28
CA GLN A 58 -1.93 21.52 0.25
C GLN A 58 -3.32 22.14 0.21
N LEU A 59 -4.37 21.32 0.30
CA LEU A 59 -5.76 21.79 0.36
C LEU A 59 -6.00 22.62 1.63
N ASP A 60 -5.49 22.19 2.79
CA ASP A 60 -5.59 22.94 4.04
C ASP A 60 -4.87 24.29 3.94
N ALA A 61 -3.69 24.34 3.32
CA ALA A 61 -2.97 25.59 3.08
C ALA A 61 -3.72 26.55 2.15
N LEU A 62 -4.34 26.03 1.08
CA LEU A 62 -5.18 26.81 0.17
C LEU A 62 -6.44 27.33 0.87
N ALA A 63 -7.09 26.49 1.67
CA ALA A 63 -8.26 26.87 2.46
C ALA A 63 -7.91 27.97 3.46
N ALA A 64 -6.80 27.82 4.20
CA ALA A 64 -6.31 28.83 5.14
C ALA A 64 -5.94 30.15 4.43
N GLY A 65 -5.27 30.08 3.27
CA GLY A 65 -4.97 31.26 2.46
C GLY A 65 -6.23 31.97 1.94
N THR A 66 -7.23 31.21 1.50
CA THR A 66 -8.52 31.73 1.04
C THR A 66 -9.29 32.37 2.19
N GLN A 67 -9.28 31.75 3.37
CA GLN A 67 -9.88 32.32 4.58
C GLN A 67 -9.19 33.64 4.96
N LYS A 68 -7.85 33.69 4.94
CA LYS A 68 -7.10 34.92 5.22
C LYS A 68 -7.44 36.03 4.23
N LEU A 69 -7.57 35.71 2.95
CA LEU A 69 -8.00 36.66 1.91
C LEU A 69 -9.45 37.13 2.15
N ALA A 70 -10.35 36.23 2.53
CA ALA A 70 -11.73 36.55 2.85
C ALA A 70 -11.82 37.50 4.06
N SER A 71 -11.05 37.23 5.11
CA SER A 71 -10.92 38.09 6.30
C SER A 71 -10.26 39.44 5.99
N ALA A 72 -9.36 39.50 5.01
CA ALA A 72 -8.76 40.74 4.52
C ALA A 72 -9.70 41.57 3.62
N GLY A 73 -10.95 41.15 3.45
CA GLY A 73 -11.97 41.90 2.69
C GLY A 73 -12.09 41.53 1.21
N ASN A 74 -11.44 40.45 0.76
CA ASN A 74 -11.59 39.97 -0.62
C ASN A 74 -12.96 39.30 -0.83
N LYS A 75 -13.83 39.94 -1.62
CA LYS A 75 -15.19 39.47 -1.91
C LYS A 75 -15.22 38.09 -2.58
N ASN A 76 -14.29 37.80 -3.49
CA ASN A 76 -14.25 36.51 -4.19
C ASN A 76 -13.88 35.39 -3.21
N ALA A 77 -12.94 35.63 -2.30
CA ALA A 77 -12.56 34.66 -1.28
C ALA A 77 -13.68 34.40 -0.27
N GLN A 78 -14.47 35.42 0.10
CA GLN A 78 -15.65 35.26 0.96
C GLN A 78 -16.72 34.35 0.34
N VAL A 79 -16.95 34.46 -0.96
CA VAL A 79 -17.87 33.56 -1.68
C VAL A 79 -17.38 32.11 -1.60
N VAL A 80 -16.08 31.88 -1.77
CA VAL A 80 -15.49 30.53 -1.67
C VAL A 80 -15.61 29.95 -0.26
N VAL A 81 -15.30 30.73 0.78
CA VAL A 81 -15.45 30.32 2.19
C VAL A 81 -16.91 29.97 2.51
N THR A 82 -17.85 30.82 2.07
CA THR A 82 -19.29 30.60 2.29
C THR A 82 -19.76 29.31 1.60
N ALA A 83 -19.32 29.08 0.36
CA ALA A 83 -19.64 27.87 -0.39
C ALA A 83 -19.02 26.59 0.21
N LEU A 84 -17.88 26.71 0.92
CA LEU A 84 -17.25 25.62 1.67
C LEU A 84 -18.00 25.34 2.98
N GLN A 85 -18.40 26.39 3.71
CA GLN A 85 -19.26 26.26 4.90
C GLN A 85 -20.62 25.62 4.58
N GLN A 86 -21.25 26.01 3.45
CA GLN A 86 -22.51 25.40 2.98
C GLN A 86 -22.38 23.90 2.67
N ARG A 87 -21.18 23.43 2.32
CA ARG A 87 -20.87 22.02 2.09
C ARG A 87 -20.42 21.28 3.36
N GLY A 88 -20.53 21.92 4.53
CA GLY A 88 -20.13 21.35 5.82
C GLY A 88 -18.62 21.34 6.08
N ILE A 89 -17.83 22.03 5.23
CA ILE A 89 -16.38 22.13 5.40
C ILE A 89 -16.09 23.43 6.17
N THR A 90 -15.93 23.33 7.49
CA THR A 90 -15.50 24.46 8.31
C THR A 90 -14.00 24.68 8.15
N ILE A 91 -13.62 25.72 7.43
CA ILE A 91 -12.22 26.15 7.34
C ILE A 91 -11.85 26.81 8.66
N ASN A 92 -10.90 26.24 9.38
CA ASN A 92 -10.44 26.77 10.64
C ASN A 92 -9.02 27.34 10.45
N PRO A 93 -8.87 28.66 10.22
CA PRO A 93 -7.58 29.27 9.87
C PRO A 93 -6.55 29.17 11.00
N ASP A 94 -7.02 28.97 12.23
CA ASP A 94 -6.22 28.88 13.46
C ASP A 94 -6.08 27.44 13.97
N ALA A 95 -6.53 26.44 13.20
CA ALA A 95 -6.25 25.04 13.53
C ALA A 95 -4.75 24.77 13.37
N LYS A 96 -4.03 25.04 14.45
CA LYS A 96 -2.64 24.66 14.70
C LYS A 96 -2.43 23.25 14.19
N LYS A 97 -1.47 23.09 13.25
CA LYS A 97 -0.98 21.79 12.79
C LYS A 97 -0.88 20.83 13.98
N PRO A 98 -1.48 19.62 13.94
CA PRO A 98 -1.04 18.58 14.85
C PRO A 98 0.46 18.35 14.54
N GLN A 99 1.29 18.53 15.56
CA GLN A 99 2.71 18.21 15.51
C GLN A 99 2.89 16.70 15.36
#